data_AF-A0A2W1JNM2-F1
#
_entry.id   AF-A0A2W1JNM2-F1
#
_cell.length_a   1.000
_cell.length_b   1.000
_cell.length_c   1.000
_cell.angle_alpha   90.00
_cell.angle_beta   90.00
_cell.angle_gamma   90.00
#
_symmetry.space_group_name_H-M   'P 1'
#
loop_
_entity.id
_entity.type
_entity.pdbx_description
1 polymer ?
#
loop_
_entity_poly.entity_id
_entity_poly.type
_entity_poly.pdbx_seq_one_letter_code
_entity_poly.pdbx_strand_id
1 'polypeptide(L)' 'MNFNVYVEDQLVERLELLAKQQGKKRNTIIREALEAWTTLNLPAAWPDNVLTYSGSTDGIVYESYRNELLPPTDPEL' A
#
# COMPACT_ATOMS: atom_id res chain seq x y z
N MET A 1 -13.38 11.94 11.43
CA MET A 1 -12.50 12.51 12.47
C MET A 1 -12.10 13.91 12.01
N ASN A 2 -12.18 14.93 12.88
CA ASN A 2 -11.79 16.30 12.54
C ASN A 2 -10.42 16.57 13.14
N PHE A 3 -9.50 17.09 12.33
CA PHE A 3 -8.18 17.53 12.78
C PHE A 3 -7.91 18.92 12.19
N ASN A 4 -7.19 19.74 12.94
CA ASN A 4 -6.83 21.10 12.53
C ASN A 4 -5.37 21.12 12.11
N VAL A 5 -5.08 21.79 10.98
CA VAL A 5 -3.72 21.98 10.48
C VAL A 5 -3.51 23.48 10.27
N TYR A 6 -2.38 23.98 10.76
CA TYR A 6 -1.94 25.33 10.46
C TYR A 6 -1.21 25.32 9.12
N VAL A 7 -1.64 26.20 8.22
CA VAL A 7 -1.08 26.36 6.88
C VAL A 7 -0.85 27.83 6.63
N GLU A 8 0.22 28.15 5.90
CA GLU A 8 0.56 29.53 5.53
C GLU A 8 -0.52 30.15 4.64
N ASP A 9 -0.75 31.46 4.79
CA ASP A 9 -1.79 32.19 4.06
C ASP A 9 -1.67 32.02 2.54
N GLN A 10 -0.45 32.04 2.02
CA GLN A 10 -0.19 31.84 0.59
C GLN A 10 -0.62 30.45 0.09
N LEU A 11 -0.57 29.43 0.94
CA LEU A 11 -1.05 28.09 0.59
C LEU A 11 -2.57 28.06 0.60
N VAL A 12 -3.22 28.73 1.55
CA VAL A 12 -4.67 28.86 1.61
C VAL A 12 -5.21 29.52 0.34
N GLU A 13 -4.61 30.62 -0.10
CA GLU A 13 -5.01 31.32 -1.33
C GLU A 13 -4.89 30.41 -2.57
N ARG A 14 -3.78 29.68 -2.68
CA ARG A 14 -3.57 28.72 -3.77
C ARG A 14 -4.61 27.59 -3.76
N LEU A 15 -4.95 27.06 -2.59
CA LEU A 15 -5.97 26.03 -2.44
C LEU A 15 -7.38 26.54 -2.82
N GLU A 16 -7.73 27.77 -2.44
CA GLU A 16 -9.01 28.39 -2.81
C GLU A 16 -9.12 28.61 -4.33
N LEU A 17 -8.02 29.04 -4.97
CA LEU A 17 -7.98 29.22 -6.42
C LEU A 17 -8.14 27.87 -7.15
N LEU A 18 -7.43 26.84 -6.69
CA LEU A 18 -7.55 25.47 -7.19
C LEU A 18 -8.98 24.92 -7.02
N ALA A 19 -9.59 25.14 -5.85
CA ALA A 19 -10.95 24.72 -5.55
C ALA A 19 -11.95 25.34 -6.53
N LYS A 20 -11.83 26.65 -6.79
CA LYS A 20 -12.65 27.37 -7.77
C LYS A 20 -12.47 26.83 -9.18
N GLN A 21 -11.22 26.65 -9.63
CA GLN A 21 -10.93 26.16 -10.98
C GLN A 21 -11.48 24.75 -11.23
N GLN A 22 -11.45 23.88 -10.23
CA GLN A 22 -11.93 22.50 -10.34
C GLN A 22 -13.42 22.34 -9.98
N GLY A 23 -14.11 23.40 -9.55
CA GLY A 23 -15.48 23.30 -9.05
C GLY A 23 -15.63 22.42 -7.80
N LYS A 24 -14.54 22.25 -7.03
CA LYS A 24 -14.50 21.41 -5.83
C LYS A 24 -14.49 22.26 -4.57
N LYS A 25 -14.92 21.68 -3.44
CA LYS A 25 -14.74 22.29 -2.12
C LYS A 25 -13.26 22.22 -1.71
N ARG A 26 -12.76 23.23 -1.00
CA ARG A 26 -11.38 23.23 -0.46
C ARG A 26 -11.03 21.94 0.28
N ASN A 27 -11.90 21.47 1.18
CA ASN A 27 -11.67 20.23 1.93
C ASN A 27 -11.58 18.97 1.05
N THR A 28 -12.18 18.98 -0.15
CA THR A 28 -12.01 17.88 -1.10
C THR A 28 -10.60 17.87 -1.65
N ILE A 29 -10.06 19.02 -2.05
CA ILE A 29 -8.68 19.14 -2.53
C ILE A 29 -7.68 18.78 -1.44
N ILE A 30 -7.88 19.25 -0.21
CA ILE A 30 -7.02 18.91 0.93
C ILE A 30 -7.00 17.40 1.16
N ARG A 31 -8.17 16.74 1.13
CA ARG A 31 -8.26 15.29 1.33
C ARG A 31 -7.53 14.53 0.21
N GLU A 32 -7.80 14.88 -1.04
CA GLU A 32 -7.16 14.25 -2.21
C GLU A 32 -5.64 14.41 -2.16
N ALA A 33 -5.14 15.60 -1.80
CA ALA A 33 -3.72 15.87 -1.66
C ALA A 33 -3.08 15.04 -0.54
N LEU A 34 -3.75 14.92 0.61
CA LEU A 34 -3.29 14.09 1.72
C LEU A 34 -3.28 12.61 1.36
N GLU A 35 -4.34 12.10 0.72
CA GLU A 35 -4.42 10.71 0.26
C GLU A 35 -3.31 10.38 -0.74
N ALA A 36 -3.09 11.25 -1.73
CA ALA A 36 -2.02 11.10 -2.71
C ALA A 36 -0.64 11.11 -2.03
N TRP A 37 -0.41 12.04 -1.11
CA TRP A 37 0.85 12.14 -0.37
C TRP A 37 1.10 10.90 0.47
N THR A 38 0.10 10.43 1.23
CA THR A 38 0.24 9.23 2.06
C THR A 38 0.45 8.00 1.21
N THR A 39 -0.26 7.86 0.08
CA THR A 39 -0.10 6.70 -0.82
C THR A 39 1.31 6.63 -1.40
N LEU A 40 1.90 7.79 -1.74
CA LEU A 40 3.25 7.86 -2.28
C LEU A 40 4.35 7.61 -1.23
N ASN A 41 4.12 8.04 0.02
CA ASN A 41 5.15 8.08 1.06
C ASN A 41 5.00 7.03 2.16
N LEU A 42 3.86 6.35 2.25
CA LEU A 42 3.75 5.18 3.11
C LEU A 42 4.66 4.08 2.56
N PRO A 43 5.50 3.44 3.41
CA PRO A 43 6.29 2.31 2.96
C PRO A 43 5.37 1.27 2.34
N ALA A 44 5.77 0.71 1.20
CA ALA A 44 5.09 -0.43 0.62
C ALA A 44 5.24 -1.63 1.57
N ALA A 45 4.29 -1.76 2.50
CA ALA A 45 4.18 -2.89 3.39
C ALA A 45 3.21 -3.89 2.76
N TRP A 46 3.52 -5.18 2.89
CA TRP A 46 2.53 -6.21 2.61
C TRP A 46 1.33 -5.99 3.55
N PRO A 47 0.10 -6.09 3.04
CA PRO A 47 -1.08 -5.99 3.89
C PRO A 47 -1.07 -7.11 4.92
N ASP A 48 -1.69 -6.86 6.08
CA ASP A 48 -1.64 -7.78 7.23
C ASP A 48 -2.07 -9.20 6.87
N ASN A 49 -3.07 -9.34 6.01
CA ASN A 49 -3.55 -10.64 5.55
C ASN A 49 -2.48 -11.47 4.81
N VAL A 50 -1.51 -10.83 4.14
CA VAL A 50 -0.36 -11.50 3.54
C VAL A 50 0.69 -11.82 4.61
N LEU A 51 0.98 -10.88 5.50
CA LEU A 51 1.97 -11.07 6.57
C LEU A 51 1.56 -12.15 7.58
N THR A 52 0.25 -12.32 7.83
CA THR A 52 -0.30 -13.32 8.75
C THR A 52 -0.78 -14.58 8.04
N TYR A 53 -0.52 -14.74 6.74
CA TYR A 53 -0.93 -15.93 6.01
C TYR A 53 -0.13 -17.15 6.46
N SER A 54 -0.82 -18.17 6.97
CA SER A 54 -0.20 -19.39 7.52
C SER A 54 -0.30 -20.60 6.59
N GLY A 55 -0.60 -20.39 5.31
CA GLY A 55 -0.84 -21.49 4.36
C GLY A 55 -2.27 -22.05 4.42
N SER A 56 -2.61 -22.89 3.44
CA SER A 56 -3.87 -23.65 3.43
C SER A 56 -3.74 -24.93 4.25
N THR A 57 -4.73 -25.22 5.09
CA THR A 57 -4.80 -26.47 5.86
C THR A 57 -5.10 -27.69 4.99
N ASP A 58 -5.68 -27.46 3.80
CA ASP A 58 -6.07 -28.51 2.86
C ASP A 58 -4.93 -28.91 1.93
N GLY A 59 -3.77 -28.26 2.07
CA GLY A 59 -2.57 -28.52 1.27
C GLY A 59 -1.74 -29.68 1.80
N ILE A 60 -1.00 -30.31 0.89
CA ILE A 60 0.02 -31.28 1.26
C ILE A 60 1.25 -30.51 1.77
N VAL A 61 1.90 -31.00 2.84
CA VAL A 61 3.12 -30.39 3.38
C VAL A 61 4.19 -30.34 2.29
N TYR A 62 4.87 -29.19 2.15
CA TYR A 62 5.88 -28.94 1.11
C TYR A 62 6.89 -30.08 0.93
N GLU A 63 7.32 -30.70 2.03
CA GLU A 63 8.36 -31.72 2.05
C GLU A 63 7.84 -33.17 1.92
N SER A 64 6.53 -33.40 1.78
CA SER A 64 5.92 -34.74 1.91
C SER A 64 6.47 -35.77 0.93
N TYR A 65 6.92 -35.33 -0.25
CA TYR A 65 7.38 -36.21 -1.33
C TYR A 65 8.89 -36.13 -1.56
N ARG A 66 9.66 -35.48 -0.67
CA ARG A 66 11.12 -35.35 -0.84
C ARG A 66 11.81 -36.72 -0.96
N ASN A 67 11.30 -37.73 -0.27
CA ASN A 67 11.85 -39.10 -0.29
C ASN A 67 11.59 -39.85 -1.62
N GLU A 68 10.68 -39.34 -2.46
CA GLU A 68 10.36 -39.90 -3.77
C GLU A 68 11.18 -39.26 -4.89
N LEU A 69 11.96 -38.21 -4.56
CA LEU A 69 12.84 -37.57 -5.52
C LEU A 69 13.98 -38.50 -5.90
N LEU A 70 14.16 -38.69 -7.21
CA LEU A 70 15.34 -39.35 -7.74
C LEU A 70 16.56 -38.45 -7.50
N PRO A 71 17.74 -39.05 -7.24
CA PRO A 71 18.98 -38.27 -7.19
C PRO A 71 19.18 -37.54 -8.53
N PRO A 72 19.80 -36.35 -8.52
CA PRO A 72 20.11 -35.62 -9.75
C PRO A 72 20.87 -36.52 -10.72
N THR A 73 20.41 -36.56 -11.97
CA THR A 73 21.06 -37.32 -13.05
C THR A 73 22.16 -36.53 -13.76
N ASP A 74 22.31 -35.26 -13.41
CA ASP A 74 23.31 -34.38 -14.00
C ASP A 74 24.63 -34.46 -13.19
N PRO A 75 25.74 -34.94 -13.78
CA PRO A 75 27.01 -35.09 -13.07
C PRO A 75 27.71 -33.76 -12.72
N GLU A 76 27.19 -32.61 -13.16
CA GLU A 76 27.80 -31.28 -12.90
C GLU A 76 27.09 -30.43 -11.81
N LEU A 77 26.21 -31.03 -11.01
CA LEU A 77 25.63 -30.39 -9.80
C LEU A 77 26.32 -30.83 -8.51
#